data_AF-A0A151ZCX6-F1
#
_entry.id   AF-A0A151ZCX6-F1
#
_cell.length_a   1.000
_cell.length_b   1.000
_cell.length_c   1.000
_cell.angle_alpha   90.00
_cell.angle_beta   90.00
_cell.angle_gamma   90.00
#
_symmetry.space_group_name_H-M   'P 1'
#
loop_
_entity.id
_entity.type
_entity.pdbx_description
1 polymer ?
#
loop_
_entity_poly.entity_id
_entity_poly.type
_entity_poly.pdbx_seq_one_letter_code
_entity_poly.pdbx_strand_id
1 'polypeptide(L)'
;MDTYNHNLNINDNQTVVDNDPFESLILKFCKMHGSANDFVIFHIDHLRMEHNGQSYLPSLAILQKITQSLCNRTTGVGADQVLVITPPPEDIASDYQVLIFNSDGSIAENCANGLTCVTKFIIDYDIRSYARIQQEQQNLSMEQLQEQQQLQQQQYRQLPYQSQQRDLRTFSSATNSQRLRSSLDSPYKGKSAISMTINTIAGIQHCYSLPSHQLNNSKTLWVKVSMGKPLVLRTNTDPNNISSTTSTADIDVENFLPYSIFNVELNNQQQQQILAQQQQQYHTQLSSSPSSHYGVGGGSGFFGRKHKTLSINSKFEEYSKMIQCGSHYIDSTVVSMGNPHCVLHLENVEEFPLDHFGKVIETHPLFPEKTNVEFAQVKSKDLIRVRVWQRGCGVTSACGTGAAAVLVSGVLRGKNNRKATVVMDGGDMEVEWREHDDAVFISAPAVTIFEGSLRIFMDELIENNNNNNSNNNIDLNTTNDS
;
A
#
# COMPACT_ATOMS: atom_id res chain seq x y z
N MET A 1 -45.68 -2.44 -55.94
CA MET A 1 -46.20 -2.92 -54.65
C MET A 1 -45.02 -3.18 -53.74
N ASP A 2 -44.57 -2.31 -52.83
CA ASP A 2 -44.85 -0.91 -52.55
C ASP A 2 -43.56 -0.35 -51.92
N THR A 3 -43.18 0.83 -52.35
CA THR A 3 -42.16 1.68 -51.73
C THR A 3 -42.75 2.37 -50.51
N TYR A 4 -42.11 2.27 -49.34
CA TYR A 4 -42.26 3.26 -48.26
C TYR A 4 -40.90 3.60 -47.66
N ASN A 5 -40.39 4.77 -48.09
CA ASN A 5 -39.44 5.57 -47.35
C ASN A 5 -40.11 6.10 -46.08
N HIS A 6 -39.44 5.99 -44.93
CA HIS A 6 -39.58 7.00 -43.90
C HIS A 6 -38.23 7.40 -43.31
N ASN A 7 -38.03 8.71 -43.35
CA ASN A 7 -36.89 9.45 -42.87
C ASN A 7 -36.67 9.22 -41.37
N LEU A 8 -35.46 8.84 -40.96
CA LEU A 8 -35.01 9.07 -39.60
C LEU A 8 -34.28 10.42 -39.59
N ASN A 9 -35.03 11.44 -39.22
CA ASN A 9 -34.50 12.72 -38.76
C ASN A 9 -33.64 12.44 -37.51
N ILE A 10 -32.31 12.58 -37.66
CA ILE A 10 -31.40 12.68 -36.53
C ILE A 10 -31.59 14.07 -35.94
N ASN A 11 -32.47 14.16 -34.95
CA ASN A 11 -32.41 15.22 -33.96
C ASN A 11 -31.62 14.68 -32.77
N ASP A 12 -30.33 15.04 -32.75
CA ASP A 12 -29.50 14.99 -31.55
C ASP A 12 -30.12 15.90 -30.48
N ASN A 13 -30.70 15.27 -29.44
CA ASN A 13 -31.02 15.80 -28.09
C ASN A 13 -32.28 15.17 -27.50
N GLN A 14 -32.33 13.84 -27.45
CA GLN A 14 -33.17 13.15 -26.47
C GLN A 14 -32.30 12.17 -25.71
N THR A 15 -31.99 12.55 -24.47
CA THR A 15 -31.56 11.64 -23.41
C THR A 15 -32.58 10.51 -23.33
N VAL A 16 -32.23 9.36 -23.90
CA VAL A 16 -32.86 8.10 -23.53
C VAL A 16 -32.48 7.88 -22.08
N VAL A 17 -33.38 8.27 -21.19
CA VAL A 17 -33.36 7.83 -19.80
C VAL A 17 -33.77 6.36 -19.87
N ASP A 18 -32.79 5.47 -19.99
CA ASP A 18 -32.99 4.08 -19.63
C ASP A 18 -33.46 4.09 -18.18
N ASN A 19 -34.75 3.82 -17.97
CA ASN A 19 -35.30 3.52 -16.65
C ASN A 19 -34.71 2.18 -16.21
N ASP A 20 -33.48 2.19 -15.70
CA ASP A 20 -32.94 1.10 -14.91
C ASP A 20 -33.74 1.08 -13.59
N PRO A 21 -34.56 0.04 -13.31
CA PRO A 21 -35.34 -0.03 -12.09
C PRO A 21 -34.46 -0.17 -10.83
N PHE A 22 -33.15 -0.37 -11.02
CA PHE A 22 -32.15 -0.39 -9.97
C PHE A 22 -31.18 0.77 -10.19
N GLU A 23 -31.05 1.66 -9.20
CA GLU A 23 -29.95 2.64 -9.22
C GLU A 23 -28.63 1.86 -9.32
N SER A 24 -27.74 2.27 -10.23
CA SER A 24 -26.45 1.62 -10.43
C SER A 24 -25.33 2.63 -10.64
N LEU A 25 -24.11 2.24 -10.23
CA LEU A 25 -22.87 2.99 -10.41
C LEU A 25 -21.97 2.27 -11.41
N ILE A 26 -21.11 3.06 -12.07
CA ILE A 26 -20.07 2.51 -12.95
C ILE A 26 -18.72 2.65 -12.25
N LEU A 27 -18.22 1.53 -11.72
CA LEU A 27 -16.88 1.44 -11.17
C LEU A 27 -15.86 1.32 -12.31
N LYS A 28 -15.10 2.39 -12.56
CA LYS A 28 -13.93 2.34 -13.44
C LYS A 28 -12.72 1.86 -12.66
N PHE A 29 -11.98 0.92 -13.25
CA PHE A 29 -10.80 0.34 -12.62
C PHE A 29 -9.69 0.08 -13.65
N CYS A 30 -8.46 -0.03 -13.15
CA CYS A 30 -7.32 -0.51 -13.91
C CYS A 30 -6.80 -1.80 -13.29
N LYS A 31 -6.62 -2.82 -14.11
CA LYS A 31 -5.94 -4.06 -13.74
C LYS A 31 -4.44 -3.90 -14.01
N MET A 32 -3.61 -4.10 -12.99
CA MET A 32 -2.16 -3.91 -13.07
C MET A 32 -1.45 -5.09 -12.40
N HIS A 33 -0.15 -5.26 -12.64
CA HIS A 33 0.68 -6.14 -11.83
C HIS A 33 2.04 -5.51 -11.51
N GLY A 34 2.59 -5.92 -10.38
CA GLY A 34 3.95 -5.61 -9.95
C GLY A 34 4.65 -6.90 -9.56
N SER A 35 5.65 -7.30 -10.35
CA SER A 35 6.44 -8.54 -10.15
C SER A 35 5.55 -9.78 -9.90
N ALA A 36 4.66 -10.07 -10.86
CA ALA A 36 3.65 -11.13 -10.86
C ALA A 36 2.51 -11.07 -9.83
N ASN A 37 2.53 -10.17 -8.84
CA ASN A 37 1.34 -9.92 -8.01
C ASN A 37 0.39 -8.97 -8.75
N ASP A 38 -0.88 -9.37 -8.91
CA ASP A 38 -1.86 -8.67 -9.75
C ASP A 38 -2.98 -7.97 -8.96
N PHE A 39 -3.23 -6.72 -9.32
CA PHE A 39 -4.08 -5.77 -8.58
C PHE A 39 -5.23 -5.27 -9.42
N VAL A 40 -6.40 -5.09 -8.80
CA VAL A 40 -7.43 -4.19 -9.32
C VAL A 40 -7.33 -2.87 -8.55
N ILE A 41 -7.18 -1.77 -9.28
CA ILE A 41 -6.96 -0.43 -8.70
C ILE A 41 -8.07 0.51 -9.14
N PHE A 42 -8.64 1.24 -8.19
CA PHE A 42 -9.60 2.30 -8.48
C PHE A 42 -9.55 3.42 -7.45
N HIS A 43 -10.15 4.54 -7.81
CA HIS A 43 -10.33 5.69 -6.94
C HIS A 43 -11.71 5.65 -6.27
N ILE A 44 -11.78 5.94 -4.96
CA ILE A 44 -13.01 5.80 -4.17
C ILE A 44 -14.19 6.63 -4.69
N ASP A 45 -13.91 7.76 -5.35
CA ASP A 45 -14.95 8.62 -5.94
C ASP A 45 -15.79 7.93 -7.03
N HIS A 46 -15.31 6.82 -7.64
CA HIS A 46 -16.14 6.02 -8.55
C HIS A 46 -17.30 5.30 -7.85
N LEU A 47 -17.26 5.21 -6.52
CA LEU A 47 -18.31 4.64 -5.69
C LEU A 47 -19.09 5.70 -4.90
N ARG A 48 -18.93 6.98 -5.25
CA ARG A 48 -19.64 8.08 -4.57
C ARG A 48 -21.12 8.05 -4.92
N MET A 49 -21.95 8.03 -3.89
CA MET A 49 -23.40 8.05 -3.96
C MET A 49 -23.94 9.41 -3.54
N GLU A 50 -25.01 9.88 -4.18
CA GLU A 50 -25.71 11.10 -3.79
C GLU A 50 -27.14 10.73 -3.38
N HIS A 51 -27.53 11.04 -2.14
CA HIS A 51 -28.88 10.80 -1.66
C HIS A 51 -29.34 11.96 -0.78
N ASN A 52 -30.54 12.50 -1.03
CA ASN A 52 -31.11 13.66 -0.32
C ASN A 52 -30.17 14.89 -0.23
N GLY A 53 -29.36 15.13 -1.26
CA GLY A 53 -28.41 16.24 -1.30
C GLY A 53 -27.16 16.03 -0.44
N GLN A 54 -26.94 14.81 0.06
CA GLN A 54 -25.71 14.43 0.76
C GLN A 54 -24.92 13.40 -0.05
N SER A 55 -23.60 13.53 0.02
CA SER A 55 -22.64 12.66 -0.65
C SER A 55 -22.13 11.60 0.32
N TYR A 56 -22.18 10.34 -0.09
CA TYR A 56 -21.77 9.20 0.72
C TYR A 56 -20.73 8.36 -0.02
N LEU A 57 -19.83 7.74 0.75
CA LEU A 57 -18.92 6.70 0.29
C LEU A 57 -19.34 5.36 0.92
N PRO A 58 -19.10 4.22 0.25
CA PRO A 58 -19.43 2.92 0.81
C PRO A 58 -18.70 2.67 2.13
N SER A 59 -19.34 1.93 3.03
CA SER A 59 -18.71 1.47 4.27
C SER A 59 -17.54 0.55 3.97
N LEU A 60 -16.68 0.35 4.97
CA LEU A 60 -15.57 -0.61 4.87
C LEU A 60 -16.08 -2.02 4.55
N ALA A 61 -17.17 -2.45 5.19
CA ALA A 61 -17.76 -3.78 4.95
C ALA A 61 -18.24 -3.96 3.50
N ILE A 62 -18.77 -2.89 2.89
CA ILE A 62 -19.16 -2.90 1.48
C ILE A 62 -17.93 -3.00 0.57
N LEU A 63 -16.86 -2.24 0.84
CA LEU A 63 -15.61 -2.35 0.08
C LEU A 63 -14.99 -3.77 0.16
N GLN A 64 -15.10 -4.44 1.31
CA GLN A 64 -14.66 -5.83 1.46
C GLN A 64 -15.46 -6.79 0.58
N LYS A 65 -16.80 -6.64 0.53
CA LYS A 65 -17.66 -7.45 -0.35
C LYS A 65 -17.37 -7.21 -1.83
N ILE A 66 -17.22 -5.94 -2.23
CA ILE A 66 -16.82 -5.58 -3.60
C ILE A 66 -15.47 -6.22 -3.93
N THR A 67 -14.52 -6.18 -2.99
CA THR A 67 -13.21 -6.80 -3.17
C THR A 67 -13.32 -8.30 -3.42
N GLN A 68 -14.06 -9.03 -2.58
CA GLN A 68 -14.23 -10.47 -2.74
C GLN A 68 -14.83 -10.83 -4.11
N SER A 69 -15.82 -10.04 -4.56
CA SER A 69 -16.43 -10.21 -5.89
C SER A 69 -15.42 -9.94 -7.01
N LEU A 70 -14.69 -8.83 -6.96
CA LEU A 70 -13.67 -8.48 -7.95
C LEU A 70 -12.53 -9.49 -8.01
N CYS A 71 -12.05 -9.98 -6.86
CA CYS A 71 -10.91 -10.87 -6.76
C CYS A 71 -11.23 -12.31 -7.17
N ASN A 72 -12.51 -12.71 -7.22
CA ASN A 72 -12.89 -14.04 -7.70
C ASN A 72 -12.41 -14.23 -9.15
N ARG A 73 -11.50 -15.17 -9.36
CA ARG A 73 -10.88 -15.42 -10.68
C ARG A 73 -11.80 -16.13 -11.68
N THR A 74 -12.91 -16.70 -11.21
CA THR A 74 -13.88 -17.43 -12.06
C THR A 74 -15.04 -16.54 -12.49
N THR A 75 -15.58 -15.75 -11.56
CA THR A 75 -16.79 -14.95 -11.78
C THR A 75 -16.54 -13.45 -11.81
N GLY A 76 -15.40 -13.00 -11.28
CA GLY A 76 -15.01 -11.60 -11.20
C GLY A 76 -13.91 -11.24 -12.19
N VAL A 77 -13.19 -10.16 -11.87
CA VAL A 77 -12.03 -9.71 -12.65
C VAL A 77 -10.84 -10.65 -12.42
N GLY A 78 -10.73 -11.19 -11.21
CA GLY A 78 -9.62 -12.02 -10.75
C GLY A 78 -8.42 -11.17 -10.35
N ALA A 79 -8.00 -11.22 -9.08
CA ALA A 79 -6.84 -10.48 -8.56
C ALA A 79 -6.34 -11.07 -7.24
N ASP A 80 -5.07 -10.84 -6.92
CA ASP A 80 -4.53 -11.11 -5.59
C ASP A 80 -5.04 -10.08 -4.57
N GLN A 81 -5.11 -8.81 -4.96
CA GLN A 81 -5.54 -7.71 -4.08
C GLN A 81 -6.32 -6.61 -4.84
N VAL A 82 -7.15 -5.88 -4.10
CA VAL A 82 -7.79 -4.63 -4.54
C VAL A 82 -7.17 -3.45 -3.80
N LEU A 83 -6.78 -2.42 -4.56
CA LEU A 83 -6.16 -1.20 -4.03
C LEU A 83 -7.08 -0.01 -4.27
N VAL A 84 -7.57 0.59 -3.19
CA VAL A 84 -8.52 1.70 -3.27
C VAL A 84 -7.84 2.99 -2.84
N ILE A 85 -7.74 3.96 -3.75
CA ILE A 85 -7.20 5.27 -3.45
C ILE A 85 -8.29 6.12 -2.80
N THR A 86 -8.00 6.64 -1.61
CA THR A 86 -8.90 7.46 -0.79
C THR A 86 -8.23 8.78 -0.40
N PRO A 87 -9.01 9.80 0.00
CA PRO A 87 -8.47 10.91 0.77
C PRO A 87 -7.79 10.41 2.04
N PRO A 88 -6.63 10.97 2.43
CA PRO A 88 -6.03 10.67 3.72
C PRO A 88 -6.89 11.21 4.88
N PRO A 89 -6.78 10.62 6.08
CA PRO A 89 -7.35 11.20 7.30
C PRO A 89 -6.87 12.63 7.52
N GLU A 90 -7.71 13.49 8.12
CA GLU A 90 -7.43 14.92 8.29
C GLU A 90 -6.15 15.21 9.09
N ASP A 91 -5.80 14.33 10.02
CA ASP A 91 -4.63 14.42 10.89
C ASP A 91 -3.34 13.89 10.25
N ILE A 92 -3.41 13.30 9.06
CA ILE A 92 -2.27 12.69 8.36
C ILE A 92 -1.88 13.53 7.15
N ALA A 93 -0.70 14.16 7.24
CA ALA A 93 -0.11 14.90 6.13
C ALA A 93 0.49 13.96 5.06
N SER A 94 -0.35 13.49 4.13
CA SER A 94 0.06 12.68 2.98
C SER A 94 -0.68 13.10 1.71
N ASP A 95 -0.10 12.86 0.53
CA ASP A 95 -0.75 13.20 -0.75
C ASP A 95 -1.99 12.34 -1.02
N TYR A 96 -1.96 11.07 -0.61
CA TYR A 96 -3.02 10.08 -0.83
C TYR A 96 -3.08 9.09 0.34
N GLN A 97 -4.22 8.40 0.49
CA GLN A 97 -4.29 7.14 1.25
C GLN A 97 -4.63 5.99 0.30
N VAL A 98 -4.13 4.80 0.62
CA VAL A 98 -4.50 3.55 -0.07
C VAL A 98 -4.98 2.54 0.94
N LEU A 99 -6.20 2.05 0.73
CA LEU A 99 -6.71 0.86 1.39
C LEU A 99 -6.34 -0.37 0.56
N ILE A 100 -5.74 -1.37 1.21
CA ILE A 100 -5.23 -2.58 0.57
C ILE A 100 -6.07 -3.75 1.07
N PHE A 101 -6.84 -4.36 0.19
CA PHE A 101 -7.65 -5.53 0.51
C PHE A 101 -7.07 -6.78 -0.14
N ASN A 102 -6.91 -7.85 0.63
CA ASN A 102 -6.64 -9.19 0.11
C ASN A 102 -7.85 -9.74 -0.65
N SER A 103 -7.64 -10.82 -1.41
CA SER A 103 -8.70 -11.48 -2.18
C SER A 103 -9.90 -11.94 -1.34
N ASP A 104 -9.69 -12.22 -0.05
CA ASP A 104 -10.74 -12.61 0.90
C ASP A 104 -11.43 -11.40 1.57
N GLY A 105 -11.08 -10.16 1.20
CA GLY A 105 -11.61 -8.94 1.79
C GLY A 105 -10.94 -8.53 3.11
N SER A 106 -10.02 -9.32 3.65
CA SER A 106 -9.21 -8.87 4.79
C SER A 106 -8.29 -7.72 4.39
N ILE A 107 -7.94 -6.86 5.34
CA ILE A 107 -7.11 -5.68 5.08
C ILE A 107 -5.64 -6.03 5.31
N ALA A 108 -4.80 -5.66 4.36
CA ALA A 108 -3.35 -5.77 4.49
C ALA A 108 -2.73 -4.43 4.91
N GLU A 109 -1.68 -4.50 5.72
CA GLU A 109 -1.04 -3.29 6.28
C GLU A 109 -0.22 -2.53 5.23
N ASN A 110 0.48 -3.28 4.36
CA ASN A 110 1.37 -2.75 3.35
C ASN A 110 1.47 -3.71 2.16
N CYS A 111 1.73 -3.17 0.97
CA CYS A 111 2.03 -3.93 -0.24
C CYS A 111 2.93 -3.11 -1.16
N ALA A 112 4.23 -3.36 -1.10
CA ALA A 112 5.21 -2.60 -1.87
C ALA A 112 4.99 -2.71 -3.39
N ASN A 113 4.68 -3.92 -3.88
CA ASN A 113 4.33 -4.15 -5.28
C ASN A 113 3.05 -3.37 -5.68
N GLY A 114 2.05 -3.37 -4.80
CA GLY A 114 0.82 -2.60 -4.99
C GLY A 114 1.07 -1.10 -5.07
N LEU A 115 1.94 -0.56 -4.20
CA LEU A 115 2.29 0.86 -4.19
C LEU A 115 3.02 1.30 -5.47
N THR A 116 3.82 0.43 -6.10
CA THR A 116 4.37 0.74 -7.43
C THR A 116 3.25 0.93 -8.46
N CYS A 117 2.23 0.05 -8.43
CA CYS A 117 1.10 0.11 -9.34
C CYS A 117 0.21 1.32 -9.08
N VAL A 118 -0.07 1.65 -7.80
CA VAL A 118 -0.82 2.85 -7.43
C VAL A 118 -0.09 4.12 -7.87
N THR A 119 1.23 4.18 -7.66
CA THR A 119 2.02 5.35 -8.10
C THR A 119 1.90 5.57 -9.60
N LYS A 120 2.00 4.49 -10.39
CA LYS A 120 1.80 4.55 -11.84
C LYS A 120 0.37 4.97 -12.19
N PHE A 121 -0.64 4.42 -11.51
CA PHE A 121 -2.05 4.77 -11.71
C PHE A 121 -2.29 6.27 -11.46
N ILE A 122 -1.80 6.82 -10.36
CA ILE A 122 -1.89 8.25 -10.05
C ILE A 122 -1.29 9.12 -11.16
N ILE A 123 -0.14 8.71 -11.71
CA ILE A 123 0.56 9.44 -12.78
C ILE A 123 -0.18 9.34 -14.11
N ASP A 124 -0.65 8.16 -14.49
CA ASP A 124 -1.29 7.94 -15.79
C ASP A 124 -2.67 8.60 -15.87
N TYR A 125 -3.38 8.66 -14.75
CA TYR A 125 -4.71 9.27 -14.63
C TYR A 125 -4.69 10.71 -14.08
N ASP A 126 -3.50 11.29 -13.86
CA ASP A 126 -3.30 12.67 -13.38
C ASP A 126 -4.11 12.98 -12.10
N ILE A 127 -4.09 12.04 -11.14
CA ILE A 127 -4.86 12.18 -9.90
C ILE A 127 -4.19 13.24 -9.03
N ARG A 128 -4.91 14.33 -8.74
CA ARG A 128 -4.39 15.43 -7.93
C ARG A 128 -4.17 15.02 -6.47
N SER A 129 -3.08 15.48 -5.88
CA SER A 129 -2.76 15.27 -4.46
C SER A 129 -3.79 15.96 -3.57
N TYR A 130 -4.29 15.23 -2.57
CA TYR A 130 -5.22 15.75 -1.57
C TYR A 130 -4.55 16.80 -0.67
N ALA A 131 -3.30 16.59 -0.26
CA ALA A 131 -2.54 17.56 0.52
C ALA A 131 -2.40 18.90 -0.23
N ARG A 132 -2.14 18.85 -1.54
CA ARG A 132 -2.05 20.07 -2.36
C ARG A 132 -3.40 20.77 -2.50
N ILE A 133 -4.48 20.02 -2.71
CA ILE A 133 -5.84 20.58 -2.76
C ILE A 133 -6.19 21.28 -1.44
N GLN A 134 -5.88 20.66 -0.30
CA GLN A 134 -6.13 21.25 1.02
C GLN A 134 -5.32 22.54 1.23
N GLN A 135 -4.04 22.55 0.85
CA GLN A 135 -3.19 23.73 0.91
C GLN A 135 -3.71 24.87 0.02
N GLU A 136 -4.12 24.57 -1.21
CA GLU A 136 -4.71 25.54 -2.13
C GLU A 136 -6.01 26.15 -1.56
N GLN A 137 -6.89 25.32 -0.99
CA GLN A 137 -8.14 25.78 -0.36
C GLN A 137 -7.88 26.64 0.88
N GLN A 138 -6.89 26.30 1.70
CA GLN A 138 -6.47 27.10 2.85
C GLN A 138 -5.93 28.45 2.39
N ASN A 139 -5.07 28.48 1.37
CA ASN A 139 -4.53 29.72 0.81
C ASN A 139 -5.64 30.61 0.24
N LEU A 140 -6.59 30.05 -0.51
CA LEU A 140 -7.76 30.78 -1.03
C LEU A 140 -8.62 31.35 0.11
N SER A 141 -8.83 30.59 1.18
CA SER A 141 -9.59 31.05 2.34
C SER A 141 -8.89 32.21 3.05
N MET A 142 -7.55 32.15 3.15
CA MET A 142 -6.73 33.22 3.72
C MET A 142 -6.73 34.47 2.84
N GLU A 143 -6.63 34.33 1.52
CA GLU A 143 -6.75 35.45 0.57
C GLU A 143 -8.13 36.11 0.67
N GLN A 144 -9.21 35.33 0.73
CA GLN A 144 -10.57 35.84 0.90
C GLN A 144 -10.76 36.58 2.24
N LEU A 145 -10.18 36.08 3.33
CA LEU A 145 -10.16 36.78 4.62
C LEU A 145 -9.38 38.09 4.53
N GLN A 146 -8.26 38.09 3.80
CA GLN A 146 -7.45 39.30 3.61
C GLN A 146 -8.16 40.32 2.72
N GLU A 147 -8.85 39.88 1.66
CA GLU A 147 -9.73 40.73 0.85
C GLU A 147 -10.88 41.29 1.68
N GLN A 148 -11.54 40.48 2.52
CA GLN A 148 -12.59 40.98 3.42
C GLN A 148 -12.05 42.02 4.41
N GLN A 149 -10.86 41.81 4.98
CA GLN A 149 -10.23 42.81 5.86
C GLN A 149 -9.83 44.08 5.10
N GLN A 150 -9.33 43.97 3.87
CA GLN A 150 -9.03 45.11 3.01
C GLN A 150 -10.31 45.86 2.60
N LEU A 151 -11.38 45.15 2.25
CA LEU A 151 -12.70 45.72 1.97
C LEU A 151 -13.29 46.39 3.23
N GLN A 152 -13.09 45.83 4.42
CA GLN A 152 -13.51 46.43 5.69
C GLN A 152 -12.69 47.70 5.99
N GLN A 153 -11.40 47.73 5.66
CA GLN A 153 -10.57 48.94 5.73
C GLN A 153 -10.94 49.97 4.64
N GLN A 154 -11.32 49.52 3.45
CA GLN A 154 -11.79 50.35 2.35
C GLN A 154 -13.24 50.83 2.55
N GLN A 155 -14.04 50.19 3.42
CA GLN A 155 -15.41 50.58 3.76
C GLN A 155 -15.51 51.95 4.45
N TYR A 156 -14.38 52.56 4.85
CA TYR A 156 -14.28 53.99 5.19
C TYR A 156 -14.24 54.93 3.95
N ARG A 157 -14.34 54.41 2.73
CA ARG A 157 -14.55 55.14 1.47
C ARG A 157 -15.49 54.38 0.51
N GLN A 158 -16.77 54.78 0.53
CA GLN A 158 -17.86 54.69 -0.48
C GLN A 158 -18.00 53.48 -1.45
N LEU A 159 -19.16 52.79 -1.33
CA LEU A 159 -20.12 52.10 -2.25
C LEU A 159 -19.78 51.80 -3.75
N PRO A 160 -20.54 50.92 -4.47
CA PRO A 160 -20.89 49.49 -4.26
C PRO A 160 -20.76 48.63 -5.56
N TYR A 161 -20.46 47.31 -5.53
CA TYR A 161 -20.77 46.43 -6.68
C TYR A 161 -20.88 44.91 -6.39
N GLN A 162 -21.47 44.21 -7.37
CA GLN A 162 -22.25 42.98 -7.36
C GLN A 162 -21.49 41.64 -7.33
N SER A 163 -22.25 40.62 -6.95
CA SER A 163 -21.96 39.18 -6.82
C SER A 163 -21.66 38.43 -8.11
N GLN A 164 -20.75 37.45 -8.07
CA GLN A 164 -20.77 36.27 -8.94
C GLN A 164 -20.28 35.01 -8.18
N GLN A 165 -21.11 33.97 -8.20
CA GLN A 165 -20.78 32.59 -7.79
C GLN A 165 -19.97 31.89 -8.88
N ARG A 166 -19.02 31.02 -8.49
CA ARG A 166 -18.39 30.04 -9.39
C ARG A 166 -18.69 28.62 -8.90
N ASP A 167 -19.23 27.82 -9.81
CA ASP A 167 -19.52 26.39 -9.67
C ASP A 167 -18.27 25.59 -10.10
N LEU A 168 -17.79 24.66 -9.26
CA LEU A 168 -16.62 23.81 -9.51
C LEU A 168 -17.09 22.38 -9.84
N ARG A 169 -17.61 22.19 -11.04
CA ARG A 169 -17.87 20.85 -11.59
C ARG A 169 -17.33 20.78 -13.01
N THR A 170 -16.17 20.13 -13.18
CA THR A 170 -15.73 19.57 -14.46
C THR A 170 -14.61 18.55 -14.20
N PHE A 171 -15.00 17.37 -13.69
CA PHE A 171 -14.30 16.14 -14.06
C PHE A 171 -14.74 15.79 -15.49
N SER A 172 -14.10 16.45 -16.46
CA SER A 172 -14.31 16.15 -17.88
C SER A 172 -13.47 14.93 -18.25
N SER A 173 -14.18 13.90 -18.70
CA SER A 173 -13.73 12.58 -19.17
C SER A 173 -12.90 12.60 -20.45
N ALA A 174 -12.14 13.65 -20.73
CA ALA A 174 -11.49 13.84 -22.02
C ALA A 174 -10.02 14.21 -21.86
N THR A 175 -9.16 13.20 -21.69
CA THR A 175 -7.86 13.05 -22.38
C THR A 175 -7.05 11.93 -21.75
N ASN A 176 -7.09 10.71 -22.32
CA ASN A 176 -5.89 9.83 -22.41
C ASN A 176 -6.11 8.52 -23.16
N SER A 177 -7.35 8.15 -23.50
CA SER A 177 -7.65 6.93 -24.27
C SER A 177 -7.06 6.90 -25.70
N GLN A 178 -6.49 8.01 -26.19
CA GLN A 178 -5.79 8.07 -27.49
C GLN A 178 -4.25 8.01 -27.42
N ARG A 179 -3.60 8.04 -26.23
CA ARG A 179 -2.12 8.01 -26.13
C ARG A 179 -1.48 6.63 -26.17
N LEU A 180 -2.26 5.56 -26.24
CA LEU A 180 -1.75 4.18 -26.29
C LEU A 180 -1.48 3.68 -27.71
N ARG A 181 -1.51 4.54 -28.73
CA ARG A 181 -1.19 4.14 -30.12
C ARG A 181 0.21 4.60 -30.54
N SER A 182 1.07 3.62 -30.80
CA SER A 182 2.14 3.61 -31.81
C SER A 182 3.51 4.27 -31.55
N SER A 183 3.85 4.68 -30.32
CA SER A 183 5.23 5.10 -30.02
C SER A 183 6.08 3.91 -29.54
N LEU A 184 7.16 3.59 -30.27
CA LEU A 184 8.24 2.72 -29.80
C LEU A 184 8.93 3.26 -28.53
N ASP A 185 8.79 4.56 -28.27
CA ASP A 185 9.35 5.23 -27.11
C ASP A 185 8.35 5.25 -25.93
N SER A 186 8.88 5.01 -24.73
CA SER A 186 8.15 5.09 -23.46
C SER A 186 7.47 6.47 -23.29
N PRO A 187 6.18 6.54 -22.89
CA PRO A 187 5.47 7.80 -22.63
C PRO A 187 6.01 8.56 -21.41
N TYR A 188 6.96 7.96 -20.69
CA TYR A 188 7.65 8.54 -19.55
C TYR A 188 9.01 9.15 -19.93
N LYS A 189 9.54 8.85 -21.12
CA LYS A 189 10.86 9.32 -21.57
C LYS A 189 10.91 10.85 -21.59
N GLY A 190 11.94 11.43 -20.98
CA GLY A 190 12.14 12.88 -20.89
C GLY A 190 11.27 13.60 -19.85
N LYS A 191 10.40 12.89 -19.12
CA LYS A 191 9.66 13.49 -17.99
C LYS A 191 10.53 13.54 -16.74
N SER A 192 10.30 14.56 -15.91
CA SER A 192 10.88 14.65 -14.57
C SER A 192 10.29 13.58 -13.65
N ALA A 193 11.09 13.10 -12.69
CA ALA A 193 10.61 12.20 -11.66
C ALA A 193 9.57 12.91 -10.79
N ILE A 194 8.43 12.26 -10.57
CA ILE A 194 7.37 12.67 -9.64
C ILE A 194 7.55 11.91 -8.35
N SER A 195 7.54 12.62 -7.22
CA SER A 195 7.49 12.05 -5.87
C SER A 195 6.12 12.28 -5.25
N MET A 196 5.66 11.32 -4.48
CA MET A 196 4.42 11.40 -3.70
C MET A 196 4.55 10.62 -2.39
N THR A 197 3.72 10.98 -1.43
CA THR A 197 3.53 10.25 -0.18
C THR A 197 2.20 9.51 -0.21
N ILE A 198 2.22 8.24 0.18
CA ILE A 198 1.03 7.41 0.24
C ILE A 198 0.89 6.87 1.66
N ASN A 199 -0.18 7.25 2.34
CA ASN A 199 -0.53 6.71 3.65
C ASN A 199 -1.16 5.31 3.49
N THR A 200 -0.65 4.37 4.28
CA THR A 200 -1.20 3.01 4.44
C THR A 200 -1.40 2.73 5.92
N ILE A 201 -1.91 1.55 6.27
CA ILE A 201 -1.99 1.14 7.68
C ILE A 201 -0.58 1.01 8.30
N ALA A 202 0.42 0.61 7.51
CA ALA A 202 1.82 0.61 7.96
C ALA A 202 2.46 2.01 8.04
N GLY A 203 1.68 3.08 7.85
CA GLY A 203 2.13 4.46 7.83
C GLY A 203 2.47 4.99 6.44
N ILE A 204 3.11 6.16 6.41
CA ILE A 204 3.40 6.90 5.18
C ILE A 204 4.59 6.28 4.44
N GLN A 205 4.37 5.94 3.18
CA GLN A 205 5.40 5.48 2.26
C GLN A 205 5.73 6.55 1.23
N HIS A 206 7.03 6.74 0.97
CA HIS A 206 7.51 7.65 -0.07
C HIS A 206 7.69 6.90 -1.39
N CYS A 207 7.01 7.38 -2.44
CA CYS A 207 7.04 6.76 -3.77
C CYS A 207 7.60 7.75 -4.80
N TYR A 208 8.38 7.24 -5.75
CA TYR A 208 9.06 8.03 -6.77
C TYR A 208 8.96 7.32 -8.12
N SER A 209 8.45 7.99 -9.14
CA SER A 209 8.53 7.47 -10.51
C SER A 209 9.98 7.50 -11.01
N LEU A 210 10.38 6.49 -11.78
CA LEU A 210 11.68 6.43 -12.45
C LEU A 210 11.50 6.53 -13.97
N PRO A 211 11.16 7.72 -14.51
CA PRO A 211 10.79 7.89 -15.92
C PRO A 211 11.92 7.54 -16.90
N SER A 212 13.17 7.71 -16.48
CA SER A 212 14.37 7.42 -17.28
C SER A 212 14.84 5.95 -17.19
N HIS A 213 14.11 5.08 -16.48
CA HIS A 213 14.49 3.69 -16.37
C HIS A 213 14.43 2.98 -17.73
N GLN A 214 15.48 2.23 -18.09
CA GLN A 214 15.67 1.64 -19.42
C GLN A 214 14.61 0.60 -19.80
N LEU A 215 13.96 -0.02 -18.82
CA LEU A 215 12.92 -1.04 -19.02
C LEU A 215 11.50 -0.44 -19.08
N ASN A 216 11.34 0.89 -19.04
CA ASN A 216 10.04 1.52 -19.23
C ASN A 216 9.55 1.37 -20.67
N ASN A 217 8.25 1.20 -20.84
CA ASN A 217 7.59 1.13 -22.14
C ASN A 217 6.16 1.71 -22.03
N SER A 218 5.32 1.54 -23.06
CA SER A 218 3.95 2.07 -23.07
C SER A 218 3.04 1.54 -21.96
N LYS A 219 3.35 0.36 -21.39
CA LYS A 219 2.58 -0.28 -20.31
C LYS A 219 3.31 -0.30 -18.98
N THR A 220 4.63 -0.09 -18.97
CA THR A 220 5.49 -0.29 -17.80
C THR A 220 6.13 1.03 -17.36
N LEU A 221 5.97 1.36 -16.07
CA LEU A 221 6.74 2.39 -15.38
C LEU A 221 7.44 1.76 -14.18
N TRP A 222 8.74 1.97 -14.08
CA TRP A 222 9.48 1.65 -12.87
C TRP A 222 9.23 2.71 -11.80
N VAL A 223 8.98 2.22 -10.58
CA VAL A 223 8.69 3.06 -9.42
C VAL A 223 9.57 2.60 -8.27
N LYS A 224 10.12 3.57 -7.54
CA LYS A 224 10.87 3.38 -6.31
C LYS A 224 9.96 3.66 -5.10
N VAL A 225 9.90 2.74 -4.15
CA VAL A 225 9.06 2.81 -2.95
C VAL A 225 9.96 2.65 -1.72
N SER A 226 9.80 3.54 -0.74
CA SER A 226 10.41 3.41 0.59
C SER A 226 9.74 2.28 1.36
N MET A 227 10.54 1.47 2.05
CA MET A 227 10.09 0.39 2.93
C MET A 227 10.38 0.69 4.41
N GLY A 228 10.88 1.89 4.72
CA GLY A 228 11.27 2.27 6.07
C GLY A 228 12.59 1.62 6.51
N LYS A 229 12.83 1.61 7.82
CA LYS A 229 14.07 1.12 8.43
C LYS A 229 13.90 -0.34 8.85
N PRO A 230 14.89 -1.20 8.59
CA PRO A 230 14.82 -2.59 9.02
C PRO A 230 15.04 -2.71 10.53
N LEU A 231 14.32 -3.63 11.16
CA LEU A 231 14.65 -4.13 12.50
C LEU A 231 15.28 -5.50 12.36
N VAL A 232 16.42 -5.75 13.01
CA VAL A 232 17.16 -7.01 12.86
C VAL A 232 17.46 -7.62 14.21
N LEU A 233 17.18 -8.92 14.35
CA LEU A 233 17.49 -9.67 15.56
C LEU A 233 19.00 -9.84 15.71
N ARG A 234 19.53 -9.34 16.83
CA ARG A 234 20.91 -9.59 17.25
C ARG A 234 20.97 -10.79 18.18
N THR A 235 21.88 -11.71 17.92
CA THR A 235 21.97 -13.00 18.64
C THR A 235 23.12 -13.09 19.63
N ASN A 236 24.07 -12.14 19.61
CA ASN A 236 25.14 -12.03 20.59
C ASN A 236 24.90 -10.86 21.57
N THR A 237 24.58 -11.18 22.82
CA THR A 237 24.88 -10.31 23.97
C THR A 237 26.13 -10.88 24.66
N ASP A 238 27.12 -10.03 24.88
CA ASP A 238 28.37 -10.34 25.55
C ASP A 238 28.11 -10.99 26.93
N PRO A 239 28.57 -12.22 27.20
CA PRO A 239 28.29 -12.93 28.46
C PRO A 239 28.93 -12.25 29.70
N ASN A 240 29.83 -11.29 29.51
CA ASN A 240 30.51 -10.59 30.61
C ASN A 240 29.72 -9.40 31.20
N ASN A 241 28.53 -9.10 30.69
CA ASN A 241 27.69 -8.00 31.19
C ASN A 241 26.42 -8.50 31.91
N ILE A 242 26.42 -9.75 32.36
CA ILE A 242 25.38 -10.31 33.22
C ILE A 242 25.75 -9.96 34.66
N SER A 243 25.35 -8.77 35.12
CA SER A 243 25.23 -8.53 36.56
C SER A 243 24.11 -9.44 37.08
N SER A 244 24.53 -10.46 37.80
CA SER A 244 23.76 -11.42 38.57
C SER A 244 22.42 -10.89 39.11
N THR A 245 21.32 -11.32 38.50
CA THR A 245 20.15 -11.91 39.16
C THR A 245 19.09 -12.25 38.12
N THR A 246 18.35 -13.31 38.41
CA THR A 246 17.09 -13.79 37.81
C THR A 246 17.13 -14.71 36.58
N SER A 247 16.26 -15.70 36.72
CA SER A 247 15.99 -16.97 36.04
C SER A 247 15.66 -16.88 34.57
N THR A 248 15.82 -18.02 33.88
CA THR A 248 15.19 -18.45 32.63
C THR A 248 13.81 -17.83 32.34
N ALA A 249 13.82 -16.63 31.77
CA ALA A 249 12.76 -15.88 31.09
C ALA A 249 13.45 -14.58 30.61
N ASP A 250 12.85 -13.82 29.72
CA ASP A 250 13.36 -12.49 29.28
C ASP A 250 14.48 -12.53 28.22
N ILE A 251 14.19 -13.19 27.09
CA ILE A 251 14.65 -12.69 25.80
C ILE A 251 13.53 -11.76 25.31
N ASP A 252 13.83 -10.47 25.11
CA ASP A 252 12.92 -9.42 24.61
C ASP A 252 12.42 -9.72 23.18
N VAL A 253 11.54 -10.71 23.02
CA VAL A 253 10.81 -11.02 21.78
C VAL A 253 9.60 -10.09 21.62
N GLU A 254 9.11 -9.47 22.71
CA GLU A 254 7.97 -8.54 22.67
C GLU A 254 8.25 -7.28 21.84
N ASN A 255 9.51 -6.85 21.71
CA ASN A 255 9.88 -5.68 20.91
C ASN A 255 10.10 -5.98 19.41
N PHE A 256 10.00 -7.25 18.99
CA PHE A 256 10.08 -7.69 17.58
C PHE A 256 8.72 -7.79 16.89
N LEU A 257 7.64 -7.50 17.63
CA LEU A 257 6.27 -7.55 17.14
C LEU A 257 5.67 -6.14 17.18
N PRO A 258 5.25 -5.55 16.06
CA PRO A 258 4.19 -4.56 16.14
C PRO A 258 2.88 -5.32 16.42
N TYR A 259 2.25 -4.97 17.54
CA TYR A 259 0.83 -5.13 17.83
C TYR A 259 0.21 -6.51 17.57
N SER A 260 0.32 -7.39 18.57
CA SER A 260 -0.74 -8.37 18.83
C SER A 260 -2.02 -7.62 19.18
N ILE A 261 -3.11 -7.80 18.41
CA ILE A 261 -4.51 -7.95 18.85
C ILE A 261 -5.32 -8.05 17.56
N PHE A 262 -5.67 -9.26 17.12
CA PHE A 262 -6.91 -9.52 16.36
C PHE A 262 -7.31 -10.98 16.54
N ASN A 263 -7.90 -11.25 17.70
CA ASN A 263 -8.82 -12.37 17.90
C ASN A 263 -9.85 -11.98 18.96
N VAL A 264 -10.58 -10.89 18.69
CA VAL A 264 -11.86 -10.59 19.33
C VAL A 264 -12.70 -9.84 18.30
N GLU A 265 -13.91 -10.31 18.01
CA GLU A 265 -14.93 -9.54 17.28
C GLU A 265 -15.21 -8.25 18.06
N LEU A 266 -14.56 -7.16 17.67
CA LEU A 266 -14.75 -5.84 18.27
C LEU A 266 -15.56 -4.97 17.30
N ASN A 267 -16.53 -4.24 17.85
CA ASN A 267 -17.36 -3.35 17.07
C ASN A 267 -16.59 -2.09 16.60
N ASN A 268 -17.14 -1.43 15.56
CA ASN A 268 -16.49 -0.28 14.89
C ASN A 268 -16.11 0.87 15.83
N GLN A 269 -16.84 1.08 16.94
CA GLN A 269 -16.52 2.12 17.91
C GLN A 269 -15.31 1.78 18.79
N GLN A 270 -15.11 0.51 19.12
CA GLN A 270 -13.95 0.07 19.90
C GLN A 270 -12.67 0.06 19.06
N GLN A 271 -12.75 -0.25 17.76
CA GLN A 271 -11.61 -0.11 16.84
C GLN A 271 -11.15 1.35 16.69
N GLN A 272 -12.08 2.31 16.58
CA GLN A 272 -11.73 3.73 16.51
C GLN A 272 -11.10 4.26 17.82
N GLN A 273 -11.53 3.76 18.98
CA GLN A 273 -10.93 4.13 20.27
C GLN A 273 -9.52 3.56 20.46
N ILE A 274 -9.26 2.34 19.98
CA ILE A 274 -7.93 1.73 20.01
C ILE A 274 -6.98 2.46 19.04
N LEU A 275 -7.47 2.83 17.85
CA LEU A 275 -6.71 3.65 16.89
C LEU A 275 -6.32 5.00 17.49
N ALA A 276 -7.26 5.67 18.15
CA ALA A 276 -7.02 6.97 18.81
C ALA A 276 -6.05 6.88 20.01
N GLN A 277 -6.11 5.78 20.79
CA GLN A 277 -5.16 5.56 21.90
C GLN A 277 -3.74 5.25 21.40
N GLN A 278 -3.59 4.55 20.28
CA GLN A 278 -2.29 4.27 19.67
C GLN A 278 -1.67 5.52 19.02
N GLN A 279 -2.48 6.38 18.40
CA GLN A 279 -2.05 7.70 17.90
C GLN A 279 -1.52 8.61 19.03
N GLN A 280 -2.12 8.58 20.22
CA GLN A 280 -1.63 9.34 21.38
C GLN A 280 -0.27 8.82 21.90
N GLN A 281 -0.02 7.51 21.91
CA GLN A 281 1.29 6.95 22.27
C GLN A 281 2.39 7.33 21.26
N TYR A 282 2.05 7.44 19.97
CA TYR A 282 3.00 7.83 18.92
C TYR A 282 3.33 9.34 18.95
N HIS A 283 2.35 10.21 19.23
CA HIS A 283 2.56 11.65 19.40
C HIS A 283 3.45 12.01 20.60
N THR A 284 3.45 11.18 21.65
CA THR A 284 4.31 11.37 22.82
C THR A 284 5.79 11.10 22.50
N GLN A 285 6.10 10.35 21.43
CA GLN A 285 7.48 10.09 20.99
C GLN A 285 8.02 11.16 20.02
N LEU A 286 7.16 11.75 19.18
CA LEU A 286 7.55 12.77 18.19
C LEU A 286 7.63 14.21 18.74
N SER A 287 7.00 14.51 19.88
CA SER A 287 7.01 15.85 20.49
C SER A 287 8.31 16.19 21.24
N SER A 288 9.30 15.28 21.27
CA SER A 288 10.61 15.51 21.90
C SER A 288 11.72 15.78 20.87
N SER A 289 11.69 16.95 20.24
CA SER A 289 12.85 17.52 19.54
C SER A 289 12.91 19.02 19.82
N PRO A 290 13.87 19.53 20.62
CA PRO A 290 13.97 20.95 20.88
C PRO A 290 14.72 21.65 19.75
N SER A 291 14.13 22.76 19.32
CA SER A 291 14.78 23.86 18.61
C SER A 291 16.00 24.40 19.39
N SER A 292 17.04 24.74 18.63
CA SER A 292 18.27 25.43 19.04
C SER A 292 18.07 26.57 20.05
N HIS A 293 18.81 26.56 21.17
CA HIS A 293 19.33 27.76 21.87
C HIS A 293 20.51 27.36 22.79
N TYR A 294 21.57 28.18 22.80
CA TYR A 294 22.75 28.05 23.67
C TYR A 294 22.41 28.33 25.15
N GLY A 295 22.89 27.51 26.08
CA GLY A 295 22.82 27.77 27.51
C GLY A 295 23.49 26.68 28.36
N VAL A 296 24.48 27.08 29.17
CA VAL A 296 25.23 26.26 30.12
C VAL A 296 24.38 25.99 31.37
N GLY A 297 24.39 24.76 31.89
CA GLY A 297 23.85 24.44 33.23
C GLY A 297 23.54 22.95 33.39
N GLY A 298 24.04 22.32 34.47
CA GLY A 298 24.06 20.86 34.62
C GLY A 298 22.78 20.23 35.19
N GLY A 299 22.73 18.90 35.12
CA GLY A 299 22.05 18.06 36.12
C GLY A 299 20.80 17.29 35.65
N SER A 300 20.89 15.97 35.84
CA SER A 300 19.80 14.97 35.99
C SER A 300 18.97 14.54 34.76
N GLY A 301 19.52 13.54 34.04
CA GLY A 301 18.97 12.17 34.02
C GLY A 301 17.53 11.92 33.55
N PHE A 302 17.34 11.85 32.23
CA PHE A 302 16.35 10.96 31.59
C PHE A 302 17.01 10.26 30.39
N PHE A 303 17.17 8.93 30.49
CA PHE A 303 17.78 8.10 29.44
C PHE A 303 16.79 7.89 28.28
N GLY A 304 16.85 8.75 27.27
CA GLY A 304 16.34 8.41 25.94
C GLY A 304 17.23 7.33 25.31
N ARG A 305 16.67 6.16 24.97
CA ARG A 305 17.39 5.12 24.21
C ARG A 305 17.83 5.71 22.87
N LYS A 306 19.12 5.97 22.71
CA LYS A 306 19.71 6.30 21.41
C LYS A 306 19.54 5.10 20.47
N HIS A 307 18.75 5.26 19.42
CA HIS A 307 18.72 4.30 18.30
C HIS A 307 20.15 4.12 17.78
N LYS A 308 20.68 2.90 17.90
CA LYS A 308 22.05 2.57 17.52
C LYS A 308 22.03 2.22 16.04
N THR A 309 22.72 3.00 15.20
CA THR A 309 22.95 2.67 13.79
C THR A 309 23.47 1.23 13.67
N LEU A 310 22.85 0.42 12.81
CA LEU A 310 23.34 -0.93 12.52
C LEU A 310 24.70 -0.83 11.84
N SER A 311 25.76 -1.10 12.62
CA SER A 311 27.14 -1.04 12.14
C SER A 311 27.41 -2.18 11.15
N ILE A 312 27.91 -1.88 9.96
CA ILE A 312 28.44 -2.89 9.03
C ILE A 312 29.73 -3.56 9.53
N ASN A 313 30.36 -3.02 10.58
CA ASN A 313 31.55 -3.57 11.22
C ASN A 313 31.21 -4.58 12.35
N SER A 314 29.97 -5.03 12.43
CA SER A 314 29.58 -6.08 13.38
C SER A 314 30.01 -7.45 12.86
N LYS A 315 30.30 -8.37 13.78
CA LYS A 315 30.70 -9.73 13.39
C LYS A 315 29.50 -10.46 12.80
N PHE A 316 29.71 -11.25 11.74
CA PHE A 316 28.67 -12.02 11.07
C PHE A 316 27.78 -12.81 12.06
N GLU A 317 28.41 -13.39 13.08
CA GLU A 317 27.77 -14.20 14.11
C GLU A 317 26.72 -13.42 14.93
N GLU A 318 26.79 -12.09 14.97
CA GLU A 318 25.83 -11.24 15.67
C GLU A 318 24.43 -11.26 15.05
N TYR A 319 24.29 -11.68 13.79
CA TYR A 319 23.00 -11.76 13.07
C TYR A 319 22.69 -13.16 12.55
N SER A 320 23.39 -14.16 13.07
CA SER A 320 23.14 -15.57 12.80
C SER A 320 22.25 -16.15 13.89
N LYS A 321 21.10 -16.69 13.47
CA LYS A 321 20.16 -17.43 14.32
C LYS A 321 19.99 -18.83 13.75
N MET A 322 20.43 -19.83 14.50
CA MET A 322 20.15 -21.22 14.19
C MET A 322 18.69 -21.55 14.50
N ILE A 323 17.95 -22.04 13.51
CA ILE A 323 16.57 -22.50 13.63
C ILE A 323 16.56 -24.02 13.54
N GLN A 324 15.95 -24.66 14.54
CA GLN A 324 15.84 -26.12 14.57
C GLN A 324 14.62 -26.57 13.75
N CYS A 325 14.86 -27.36 12.71
CA CYS A 325 13.84 -27.95 11.85
C CYS A 325 13.96 -29.47 11.95
N GLY A 326 13.30 -30.06 12.97
CA GLY A 326 13.46 -31.48 13.31
C GLY A 326 14.88 -31.79 13.80
N SER A 327 15.58 -32.66 13.09
CA SER A 327 16.99 -33.01 13.37
C SER A 327 18.00 -32.06 12.73
N HIS A 328 17.56 -31.10 11.92
CA HIS A 328 18.43 -30.17 11.21
C HIS A 328 18.46 -28.81 11.91
N TYR A 329 19.61 -28.13 11.85
CA TYR A 329 19.73 -26.73 12.24
C TYR A 329 20.07 -25.90 11.02
N ILE A 330 19.31 -24.83 10.78
CA ILE A 330 19.50 -23.96 9.64
C ILE A 330 19.91 -22.58 10.12
N ASP A 331 21.03 -22.08 9.60
CA ASP A 331 21.51 -20.73 9.84
C ASP A 331 20.64 -19.70 9.10
N SER A 332 20.15 -18.71 9.82
CA SER A 332 19.24 -17.69 9.31
C SER A 332 19.55 -16.30 9.87
N THR A 333 18.98 -15.28 9.25
CA THR A 333 18.90 -13.92 9.83
C THR A 333 17.42 -13.54 9.95
N VAL A 334 17.03 -13.02 11.10
CA VAL A 334 15.65 -12.55 11.33
C VAL A 334 15.60 -11.03 11.15
N VAL A 335 14.79 -10.59 10.21
CA VAL A 335 14.60 -9.19 9.83
C VAL A 335 13.11 -8.87 9.91
N SER A 336 12.75 -7.66 10.32
CA SER A 336 11.42 -7.11 10.17
C SER A 336 11.48 -5.85 9.31
N MET A 337 10.60 -5.79 8.33
CA MET A 337 10.33 -4.62 7.49
C MET A 337 8.95 -4.03 7.81
N GLY A 338 8.47 -4.24 9.04
CA GLY A 338 7.09 -4.08 9.48
C GLY A 338 6.40 -5.44 9.72
N ASN A 339 6.75 -6.44 8.92
CA ASN A 339 6.36 -7.85 9.08
C ASN A 339 7.60 -8.75 9.23
N PRO A 340 7.48 -9.93 9.89
CA PRO A 340 8.62 -10.80 10.18
C PRO A 340 9.11 -11.58 8.94
N HIS A 341 10.44 -11.63 8.79
CA HIS A 341 11.18 -12.32 7.74
C HIS A 341 12.29 -13.17 8.32
N CYS A 342 12.37 -14.42 7.85
CA CYS A 342 13.43 -15.36 8.17
C CYS A 342 14.24 -15.67 6.91
N VAL A 343 15.43 -15.09 6.82
CA VAL A 343 16.28 -15.17 5.62
C VAL A 343 17.32 -16.27 5.77
N LEU A 344 17.28 -17.25 4.87
CA LEU A 344 18.22 -18.35 4.76
C LEU A 344 19.15 -18.10 3.57
N HIS A 345 20.45 -18.28 3.75
CA HIS A 345 21.41 -18.17 2.65
C HIS A 345 21.88 -19.55 2.22
N LEU A 346 21.59 -19.91 0.97
CA LEU A 346 21.82 -21.24 0.40
C LEU A 346 22.86 -21.20 -0.72
N GLU A 347 23.50 -22.34 -0.96
CA GLU A 347 24.39 -22.52 -2.12
C GLU A 347 23.60 -22.70 -3.41
N ASN A 348 22.48 -23.43 -3.38
CA ASN A 348 21.57 -23.64 -4.50
C ASN A 348 20.12 -23.59 -4.02
N VAL A 349 19.36 -22.59 -4.46
CA VAL A 349 17.95 -22.45 -4.07
C VAL A 349 17.03 -23.37 -4.86
N GLU A 350 17.39 -23.74 -6.09
CA GLU A 350 16.52 -24.51 -6.99
C GLU A 350 16.38 -25.99 -6.57
N GLU A 351 17.36 -26.51 -5.82
CA GLU A 351 17.35 -27.88 -5.29
C GLU A 351 16.85 -27.98 -3.85
N PHE A 352 16.62 -26.84 -3.19
CA PHE A 352 16.24 -26.82 -1.79
C PHE A 352 14.75 -27.16 -1.62
N PRO A 353 14.35 -28.07 -0.70
CA PRO A 353 12.96 -28.47 -0.52
C PRO A 353 12.17 -27.41 0.26
N LEU A 354 11.92 -26.28 -0.41
CA LEU A 354 11.37 -25.07 0.18
C LEU A 354 9.94 -25.24 0.70
N ASP A 355 9.13 -26.12 0.11
CA ASP A 355 7.76 -26.38 0.58
C ASP A 355 7.74 -26.98 1.98
N HIS A 356 8.70 -27.88 2.25
CA HIS A 356 8.83 -28.52 3.55
C HIS A 356 9.36 -27.54 4.60
N PHE A 357 10.50 -26.92 4.32
CA PHE A 357 11.15 -26.04 5.29
C PHE A 357 10.42 -24.71 5.46
N GLY A 358 9.83 -24.17 4.39
CA GLY A 358 9.01 -22.96 4.46
C GLY A 358 7.85 -23.14 5.43
N LYS A 359 7.10 -24.23 5.31
CA LYS A 359 6.00 -24.57 6.23
C LYS A 359 6.47 -24.78 7.68
N VAL A 360 7.59 -25.49 7.88
CA VAL A 360 8.13 -25.77 9.22
C VAL A 360 8.61 -24.48 9.89
N ILE A 361 9.32 -23.62 9.15
CA ILE A 361 9.88 -22.36 9.67
C ILE A 361 8.77 -21.32 9.88
N GLU A 362 7.78 -21.25 8.97
CA GLU A 362 6.64 -20.34 9.09
C GLU A 362 6.00 -20.42 10.48
N THR A 363 5.77 -21.64 10.98
CA THR A 363 5.11 -21.88 12.28
C THR A 363 6.08 -22.22 13.40
N HIS A 364 7.38 -21.98 13.21
CA HIS A 364 8.39 -22.33 14.22
C HIS A 364 8.14 -21.52 15.52
N PRO A 365 8.31 -22.08 16.73
CA PRO A 365 8.00 -21.41 18.00
C PRO A 365 8.71 -20.07 18.25
N LEU A 366 9.79 -19.80 17.52
CA LEU A 366 10.49 -18.50 17.51
C LEU A 366 9.62 -17.36 16.93
N PHE A 367 8.59 -17.71 16.15
CA PHE A 367 7.71 -16.77 15.46
C PHE A 367 6.25 -17.01 15.91
N PRO A 368 5.82 -16.44 17.05
CA PRO A 368 4.45 -16.61 17.55
C PRO A 368 3.37 -16.22 16.55
N GLU A 369 3.63 -15.12 15.81
CA GLU A 369 2.75 -14.59 14.76
C GLU A 369 3.12 -15.12 13.35
N LYS A 370 3.79 -16.27 13.32
CA LYS A 370 4.42 -16.87 12.13
C LYS A 370 5.44 -15.94 11.44
N THR A 371 6.09 -16.40 10.37
CA THR A 371 7.04 -15.59 9.60
C THR A 371 6.97 -15.87 8.10
N ASN A 372 7.37 -14.87 7.29
CA ASN A 372 7.80 -15.14 5.92
C ASN A 372 9.18 -15.80 5.94
N VAL A 373 9.48 -16.62 4.94
CA VAL A 373 10.76 -17.33 4.82
C VAL A 373 11.33 -17.09 3.42
N GLU A 374 12.52 -16.49 3.38
CA GLU A 374 13.23 -16.22 2.13
C GLU A 374 14.43 -17.14 2.00
N PHE A 375 14.52 -17.82 0.86
CA PHE A 375 15.64 -18.68 0.50
C PHE A 375 16.49 -17.95 -0.53
N ALA A 376 17.61 -17.40 -0.09
CA ALA A 376 18.47 -16.52 -0.87
C ALA A 376 19.74 -17.23 -1.33
N GLN A 377 20.04 -17.15 -2.62
CA GLN A 377 21.31 -17.55 -3.21
C GLN A 377 22.01 -16.31 -3.78
N VAL A 378 23.09 -15.89 -3.12
CA VAL A 378 23.88 -14.74 -3.57
C VAL A 378 24.75 -15.17 -4.76
N LYS A 379 24.42 -14.67 -5.95
CA LYS A 379 25.15 -14.97 -7.20
C LYS A 379 26.35 -14.05 -7.38
N SER A 380 26.22 -12.79 -6.96
CA SER A 380 27.30 -11.81 -6.87
C SER A 380 26.99 -10.77 -5.79
N LYS A 381 27.90 -9.82 -5.55
CA LYS A 381 27.67 -8.73 -4.59
C LYS A 381 26.44 -7.86 -4.93
N ASP A 382 26.02 -7.84 -6.19
CA ASP A 382 24.92 -7.00 -6.68
C ASP A 382 23.77 -7.82 -7.29
N LEU A 383 23.78 -9.15 -7.16
CA LEU A 383 22.75 -10.04 -7.72
C LEU A 383 22.42 -11.18 -6.77
N ILE A 384 21.15 -11.27 -6.35
CA ILE A 384 20.66 -12.27 -5.41
C ILE A 384 19.44 -12.96 -6.02
N ARG A 385 19.47 -14.28 -6.10
CA ARG A 385 18.33 -15.10 -6.51
C ARG A 385 17.53 -15.50 -5.27
N VAL A 386 16.21 -15.31 -5.25
CA VAL A 386 15.36 -15.56 -4.08
C VAL A 386 14.10 -16.34 -4.43
N ARG A 387 13.82 -17.38 -3.65
CA ARG A 387 12.51 -18.04 -3.55
C ARG A 387 11.86 -17.68 -2.21
N VAL A 388 10.55 -17.54 -2.18
CA VAL A 388 9.82 -17.12 -0.97
C VAL A 388 8.71 -18.09 -0.60
N TRP A 389 8.61 -18.36 0.70
CA TRP A 389 7.43 -18.90 1.35
C TRP A 389 6.80 -17.78 2.19
N GLN A 390 5.60 -17.36 1.80
CA GLN A 390 4.91 -16.25 2.42
C GLN A 390 3.95 -16.75 3.50
N ARG A 391 3.97 -16.09 4.66
CA ARG A 391 3.12 -16.38 5.82
C ARG A 391 1.66 -16.45 5.40
N GLY A 392 0.99 -17.56 5.71
CA GLY A 392 -0.43 -17.79 5.40
C GLY A 392 -0.76 -18.09 3.95
N CYS A 393 0.21 -18.01 3.03
CA CYS A 393 -0.01 -18.21 1.58
C CYS A 393 0.74 -19.43 1.03
N GLY A 394 1.93 -19.73 1.56
CA GLY A 394 2.84 -20.73 0.98
C GLY A 394 3.77 -20.12 -0.07
N VAL A 395 4.12 -20.88 -1.11
CA VAL A 395 5.03 -20.40 -2.16
C VAL A 395 4.39 -19.29 -2.96
N THR A 396 5.07 -18.14 -3.05
CA THR A 396 4.63 -17.02 -3.88
C THR A 396 5.72 -16.61 -4.87
N SER A 397 5.31 -15.94 -5.95
CA SER A 397 6.23 -15.58 -7.04
C SER A 397 7.14 -14.39 -6.70
N ALA A 398 6.68 -13.47 -5.83
CA ALA A 398 7.48 -12.34 -5.38
C ALA A 398 6.99 -11.77 -4.04
N CYS A 399 7.89 -11.11 -3.31
CA CYS A 399 7.59 -10.43 -2.05
C CYS A 399 8.51 -9.20 -1.87
N GLY A 400 7.95 -7.98 -1.92
CA GLY A 400 8.74 -6.76 -1.82
C GLY A 400 9.44 -6.56 -0.47
N THR A 401 8.76 -6.84 0.65
CA THR A 401 9.37 -6.79 1.99
C THR A 401 10.42 -7.89 2.18
N GLY A 402 10.21 -9.06 1.57
CA GLY A 402 11.18 -10.16 1.55
C GLY A 402 12.45 -9.80 0.76
N ALA A 403 12.31 -9.12 -0.38
CA ALA A 403 13.46 -8.62 -1.14
C ALA A 403 14.30 -7.63 -0.32
N ALA A 404 13.64 -6.72 0.41
CA ALA A 404 14.27 -5.80 1.36
C ALA A 404 15.00 -6.54 2.49
N ALA A 405 14.33 -7.51 3.12
CA ALA A 405 14.91 -8.33 4.19
C ALA A 405 16.15 -9.12 3.72
N VAL A 406 16.11 -9.70 2.51
CA VAL A 406 17.23 -10.43 1.92
C VAL A 406 18.44 -9.52 1.70
N LEU A 407 18.24 -8.34 1.12
CA LEU A 407 19.31 -7.37 0.93
C LEU A 407 19.97 -7.01 2.27
N VAL A 408 19.15 -6.64 3.27
CA VAL A 408 19.64 -6.25 4.61
C VAL A 408 20.40 -7.39 5.27
N SER A 409 19.83 -8.60 5.27
CA SER A 409 20.48 -9.79 5.82
C SER A 409 21.83 -10.01 5.18
N GLY A 410 21.91 -10.01 3.85
CA GLY A 410 23.18 -10.30 3.20
C GLY A 410 24.19 -9.14 3.27
N VAL A 411 23.79 -7.87 3.44
CA VAL A 411 24.71 -6.78 3.82
C VAL A 411 25.32 -7.06 5.20
N LEU A 412 24.48 -7.36 6.20
CA LEU A 412 24.93 -7.62 7.57
C LEU A 412 25.80 -8.88 7.69
N ARG A 413 25.59 -9.85 6.78
CA ARG A 413 26.41 -11.05 6.67
C ARG A 413 27.64 -10.88 5.76
N GLY A 414 27.90 -9.68 5.24
CA GLY A 414 29.02 -9.41 4.34
C GLY A 414 28.94 -10.13 2.98
N LYS A 415 27.75 -10.55 2.55
CA LYS A 415 27.50 -11.31 1.31
C LYS A 415 27.18 -10.45 0.09
N ASN A 416 26.44 -9.35 0.26
CA ASN A 416 26.11 -8.41 -0.83
C ASN A 416 26.38 -6.94 -0.46
N ASN A 417 26.34 -6.07 -1.46
CA ASN A 417 26.40 -4.62 -1.31
C ASN A 417 25.05 -4.06 -0.84
N ARG A 418 25.05 -2.80 -0.40
CA ARG A 418 23.84 -2.06 0.00
C ARG A 418 22.88 -1.75 -1.14
N LYS A 419 23.27 -2.01 -2.39
CA LYS A 419 22.37 -1.97 -3.55
C LYS A 419 22.58 -3.26 -4.35
N ALA A 420 21.50 -3.97 -4.66
CA ALA A 420 21.56 -5.20 -5.46
C ALA A 420 20.24 -5.43 -6.20
N THR A 421 20.31 -6.18 -7.30
CA THR A 421 19.13 -6.75 -7.96
C THR A 421 18.74 -8.05 -7.26
N VAL A 422 17.48 -8.14 -6.86
CA VAL A 422 16.87 -9.34 -6.29
C VAL A 422 15.97 -9.97 -7.36
N VAL A 423 16.33 -11.17 -7.79
CA VAL A 423 15.64 -11.95 -8.83
C VAL A 423 14.69 -12.94 -8.16
N MET A 424 13.39 -12.73 -8.35
CA MET A 424 12.33 -13.61 -7.87
C MET A 424 11.61 -14.26 -9.07
N ASP A 425 10.78 -15.27 -8.81
CA ASP A 425 10.04 -15.98 -9.87
C ASP A 425 9.08 -15.04 -10.62
N GLY A 426 8.56 -14.03 -9.92
CA GLY A 426 7.62 -13.05 -10.45
C GLY A 426 8.27 -11.85 -11.15
N GLY A 427 9.59 -11.70 -11.04
CA GLY A 427 10.33 -10.61 -11.66
C GLY A 427 11.41 -10.01 -10.76
N ASP A 428 12.17 -9.10 -11.36
CA ASP A 428 13.34 -8.48 -10.75
C ASP A 428 12.98 -7.20 -10.00
N MET A 429 13.65 -6.97 -8.87
CA MET A 429 13.57 -5.74 -8.10
C MET A 429 14.97 -5.20 -7.84
N GLU A 430 15.18 -3.90 -7.99
CA GLU A 430 16.37 -3.25 -7.46
C GLU A 430 16.11 -2.84 -6.01
N VAL A 431 16.95 -3.31 -5.08
CA VAL A 431 16.80 -2.99 -3.67
C VAL A 431 18.01 -2.18 -3.22
N GLU A 432 17.79 -1.13 -2.44
CA GLU A 432 18.83 -0.25 -1.91
C GLU A 432 18.59 0.04 -0.43
N TRP A 433 19.58 -0.20 0.43
CA TRP A 433 19.58 0.16 1.84
C TRP A 433 20.54 1.32 2.10
N ARG A 434 20.01 2.53 2.21
CA ARG A 434 20.77 3.77 2.27
C ARG A 434 21.43 4.00 3.63
N GLU A 435 22.66 4.49 3.64
CA GLU A 435 23.43 4.69 4.88
C GLU A 435 23.01 5.93 5.68
N HIS A 436 22.61 7.00 4.99
CA HIS A 436 22.40 8.31 5.65
C HIS A 436 21.11 8.37 6.48
N ASP A 437 20.10 7.58 6.14
CA ASP A 437 18.81 7.56 6.82
C ASP A 437 18.36 6.15 7.25
N ASP A 438 19.15 5.12 6.93
CA ASP A 438 18.90 3.72 7.25
C ASP A 438 17.64 3.14 6.59
N ALA A 439 17.08 3.84 5.59
CA ALA A 439 15.88 3.42 4.90
C ALA A 439 16.19 2.45 3.75
N VAL A 440 15.36 1.42 3.62
CA VAL A 440 15.40 0.48 2.48
C VAL A 440 14.41 0.96 1.43
N PHE A 441 14.82 0.92 0.16
CA PHE A 441 13.98 1.21 -0.98
C PHE A 441 13.95 0.02 -1.91
N ILE A 442 12.78 -0.23 -2.51
CA ILE A 442 12.64 -1.12 -3.64
C ILE A 442 12.35 -0.30 -4.89
N SER A 443 12.89 -0.70 -6.03
CA SER A 443 12.47 -0.22 -7.35
C SER A 443 12.01 -1.41 -8.16
N ALA A 444 10.79 -1.36 -8.67
CA ALA A 444 10.18 -2.47 -9.38
C ALA A 444 9.25 -1.97 -10.51
N PRO A 445 8.98 -2.80 -11.53
CA PRO A 445 8.07 -2.44 -12.61
C PRO A 445 6.60 -2.48 -12.14
N ALA A 446 5.87 -1.42 -12.45
CA ALA A 446 4.41 -1.40 -12.44
C ALA A 446 3.89 -1.52 -13.87
N VAL A 447 3.06 -2.53 -14.14
CA VAL A 447 2.61 -2.87 -15.50
C VAL A 447 1.09 -2.81 -15.60
N THR A 448 0.57 -2.02 -16.53
CA THR A 448 -0.87 -2.04 -16.86
C THR A 448 -1.21 -3.28 -17.69
N ILE A 449 -2.19 -4.06 -17.23
CA ILE A 449 -2.72 -5.22 -17.97
C ILE A 449 -3.85 -4.76 -18.89
N PHE A 450 -4.94 -4.26 -18.30
CA PHE A 450 -6.10 -3.69 -19.00
C PHE A 450 -6.85 -2.71 -18.12
N GLU A 451 -7.75 -1.95 -18.73
CA GLU A 451 -8.69 -1.04 -18.06
C GLU A 451 -10.11 -1.58 -18.24
N GLY A 452 -10.97 -1.37 -17.25
CA GLY A 452 -12.31 -1.92 -17.24
C GLY A 452 -13.33 -1.02 -16.58
N SER A 453 -14.59 -1.39 -16.73
CA SER A 453 -15.71 -0.75 -16.05
C SER A 453 -16.72 -1.82 -15.65
N LEU A 454 -17.14 -1.80 -14.39
CA LEU A 454 -18.15 -2.71 -13.85
C LEU A 454 -19.38 -1.91 -13.44
N ARG A 455 -20.57 -2.39 -13.80
CA ARG A 455 -21.81 -1.86 -13.23
C ARG A 455 -22.02 -2.51 -11.86
N ILE A 456 -22.23 -1.69 -10.84
CA ILE A 456 -22.54 -2.11 -9.48
C ILE A 456 -23.93 -1.59 -9.15
N PHE A 457 -24.83 -2.46 -8.70
CA PHE A 457 -26.19 -2.07 -8.33
C PHE A 457 -26.21 -1.58 -6.87
N MET A 458 -27.01 -0.55 -6.59
CA MET A 458 -27.00 0.11 -5.27
C MET A 458 -27.47 -0.80 -4.13
N ASP A 459 -28.31 -1.80 -4.41
CA ASP A 459 -28.73 -2.81 -3.44
C ASP A 459 -27.57 -3.71 -2.98
N GLU A 460 -26.54 -3.90 -3.82
CA GLU A 460 -25.29 -4.56 -3.43
C GLU A 460 -24.42 -3.67 -2.50
N LEU A 461 -24.67 -2.36 -2.52
CA LEU A 461 -23.96 -1.33 -1.74
C LEU A 461 -24.67 -0.96 -0.43
N ILE A 462 -25.81 -1.57 -0.09
CA ILE A 462 -26.53 -1.31 1.15
C ILE A 462 -26.31 -2.47 2.13
N GLU A 463 -25.96 -2.17 3.38
CA GLU A 463 -25.91 -3.17 4.45
C GLU A 463 -27.32 -3.66 4.77
N ASN A 464 -27.69 -4.82 4.21
CA ASN A 464 -28.92 -5.52 4.60
C ASN A 464 -28.81 -5.97 6.07
N ASN A 465 -29.29 -5.14 6.99
CA ASN A 465 -29.45 -5.46 8.42
C ASN A 465 -30.53 -6.54 8.69
N ASN A 466 -31.06 -7.21 7.67
CA ASN A 466 -32.22 -8.11 7.76
C ASN A 466 -31.91 -9.59 7.46
N ASN A 467 -30.70 -10.08 7.74
CA ASN A 467 -30.40 -11.52 7.66
C ASN A 467 -30.30 -12.18 9.05
N ASN A 468 -31.34 -11.98 9.87
CA ASN A 468 -31.79 -13.00 10.82
C ASN A 468 -33.20 -13.40 10.38
N ASN A 469 -33.34 -14.62 9.86
CA ASN A 469 -34.55 -15.28 9.34
C ASN A 469 -34.94 -14.98 7.89
N SER A 470 -34.49 -15.82 6.96
CA SER A 470 -35.41 -16.63 6.14
C SER A 470 -34.65 -17.58 5.20
N ASN A 471 -35.21 -18.78 5.04
CA ASN A 471 -34.68 -19.90 4.27
C ASN A 471 -34.53 -19.56 2.77
N ASN A 472 -33.35 -19.81 2.21
CA ASN A 472 -33.15 -19.85 0.76
C ASN A 472 -33.69 -21.18 0.19
N ASN A 473 -34.92 -21.15 -0.31
CA ASN A 473 -35.32 -21.97 -1.45
C ASN A 473 -34.96 -21.18 -2.72
N ILE A 474 -34.01 -21.68 -3.50
CA ILE A 474 -33.75 -21.22 -4.86
C ILE A 474 -34.69 -22.02 -5.77
N ASP A 475 -35.75 -21.39 -6.26
CA ASP A 475 -36.53 -21.90 -7.38
C ASP A 475 -35.81 -21.57 -8.69
N LEU A 476 -35.29 -22.63 -9.31
CA LEU A 476 -34.87 -22.67 -10.71
C LEU A 476 -36.14 -22.66 -11.58
N ASN A 477 -36.43 -21.56 -12.26
CA ASN A 477 -37.30 -21.60 -13.42
C ASN A 477 -36.51 -21.33 -14.69
N THR A 478 -36.19 -22.44 -15.35
CA THR A 478 -35.89 -22.55 -16.77
C THR A 478 -37.10 -22.13 -17.60
N THR A 479 -36.92 -21.23 -18.55
CA THR A 479 -37.73 -21.22 -19.77
C THR A 479 -36.79 -21.12 -20.97
N ASN A 480 -36.66 -22.26 -21.65
CA ASN A 480 -36.31 -22.33 -23.06
C ASN A 480 -37.31 -21.49 -23.86
N ASP A 481 -36.84 -20.82 -24.90
CA ASP A 481 -37.49 -20.91 -26.21
C ASP A 481 -36.52 -20.51 -27.34
N SER A 482 -36.34 -21.50 -28.22
CA SER A 482 -35.85 -21.55 -29.63
C SER A 482 -34.66 -20.69 -30.08
#